data_AF-A0A0B2WZ53-F1
#
_entry.id   AF-A0A0B2WZ53-F1
#
_cell.length_a   1.000
_cell.length_b   1.000
_cell.length_c   1.000
_cell.angle_alpha   90.00
_cell.angle_beta   90.00
_cell.angle_gamma   90.00
#
_symmetry.space_group_name_H-M   'P 1'
#
loop_
_entity.id
_entity.type
_entity.pdbx_description
1 polymer ?
#
loop_
_entity_poly.entity_id
_entity_poly.type
_entity_poly.pdbx_seq_one_letter_code
_entity_poly.pdbx_strand_id
1 'polypeptide(L)'
;MGIGHAASKWITSRPLALGTTGNRLPSLYNHDHNRTSHVTVTVTVSSSITTMRPAAPWPLRAISRTLHSTASRAANVAPILGTGPPPPPPPPTPTPAVRNMNERIERRRKQAELLKQAKVIRTAKDGRSTTLRKRFWKDVSVQEVDGALQIHLDSRPLRHPQTKDVIRLPASKPNLAFAIALEWDALTSSLQATKQHLIPLTSLVCRALDVERDDASSAPGAAKTIRGEITASVLRYLDTDSLLCWAPPAGEFDPRNDAGESLRDVQKRTTHEIVSFMTTHVWPGIRLEPVLDGDAIMPRKQEEGVREVVQGWVAGLSPWEITGLERAVLAGKSLVAAARFITEWTEGPLRRPNVAGHAHFGVEEAAKTVNLEVDWQVAHWGEVEDTHDVNNEDVRRQLGSVVLLVSGTGKHA
;
A
#
# COMPACT_ATOMS: atom_id res chain seq x y z
N MET A 1 -58.90 0.08 25.79
CA MET A 1 -59.87 -0.13 24.69
C MET A 1 -59.14 -0.85 23.54
N GLY A 2 -59.84 -1.60 22.66
CA GLY A 2 -59.27 -2.64 21.76
C GLY A 2 -58.16 -2.18 20.80
N ILE A 3 -57.22 -3.00 20.30
CA ILE A 3 -57.21 -4.39 19.74
C ILE A 3 -57.74 -4.49 18.29
N GLY A 4 -56.97 -5.14 17.39
CA GLY A 4 -57.37 -5.61 16.03
C GLY A 4 -56.67 -4.86 14.88
N HIS A 5 -55.74 -5.33 14.04
CA HIS A 5 -55.43 -6.61 13.33
C HIS A 5 -56.18 -6.85 11.98
N ALA A 6 -55.44 -7.39 10.99
CA ALA A 6 -55.86 -8.10 9.75
C ALA A 6 -56.15 -7.35 8.40
N ALA A 7 -55.11 -7.37 7.54
CA ALA A 7 -55.02 -7.85 6.14
C ALA A 7 -56.25 -8.24 5.27
N SER A 8 -56.18 -7.94 3.95
CA SER A 8 -56.24 -8.90 2.80
C SER A 8 -57.07 -8.51 1.55
N LYS A 9 -56.40 -8.64 0.39
CA LYS A 9 -56.84 -9.18 -0.93
C LYS A 9 -58.19 -8.80 -1.57
N TRP A 10 -58.07 -8.20 -2.74
CA TRP A 10 -58.78 -8.53 -4.01
C TRP A 10 -57.75 -8.35 -5.17
N ILE A 11 -57.84 -8.89 -6.40
CA ILE A 11 -58.82 -9.82 -7.03
C ILE A 11 -58.14 -10.75 -8.10
N THR A 12 -58.94 -11.64 -8.69
CA THR A 12 -58.75 -12.64 -9.77
C THR A 12 -58.79 -12.01 -11.19
N SER A 13 -58.50 -12.66 -12.35
CA SER A 13 -58.99 -13.96 -12.85
C SER A 13 -58.26 -14.51 -14.11
N ARG A 14 -58.26 -15.84 -14.26
CA ARG A 14 -57.93 -16.66 -15.47
C ARG A 14 -59.20 -16.90 -16.32
N PRO A 15 -59.13 -17.36 -17.60
CA PRO A 15 -59.04 -18.79 -18.01
C PRO A 15 -57.94 -19.07 -19.09
N LEU A 16 -57.32 -20.26 -19.26
CA LEU A 16 -57.77 -21.56 -19.84
C LEU A 16 -58.19 -21.47 -21.33
N ALA A 17 -57.84 -22.38 -22.26
CA ALA A 17 -57.45 -23.80 -22.17
C ALA A 17 -56.43 -24.24 -23.28
N LEU A 18 -55.60 -25.28 -23.04
CA LEU A 18 -55.53 -26.63 -23.71
C LEU A 18 -55.79 -26.72 -25.24
N GLY A 19 -55.06 -27.52 -26.03
CA GLY A 19 -53.95 -28.45 -25.68
C GLY A 19 -53.31 -29.14 -26.90
N THR A 20 -52.38 -30.09 -26.64
CA THR A 20 -52.17 -31.42 -27.29
C THR A 20 -52.50 -31.62 -28.79
N THR A 21 -51.74 -32.30 -29.66
CA THR A 21 -50.58 -33.25 -29.59
C THR A 21 -50.19 -33.61 -31.04
N GLY A 22 -48.96 -34.08 -31.35
CA GLY A 22 -48.72 -34.76 -32.64
C GLY A 22 -47.26 -34.98 -33.08
N ASN A 23 -46.77 -36.21 -32.98
CA ASN A 23 -45.56 -36.68 -33.68
C ASN A 23 -45.78 -36.78 -35.19
N ARG A 24 -44.74 -36.53 -36.01
CA ARG A 24 -44.10 -37.53 -36.92
C ARG A 24 -43.00 -36.93 -37.81
N LEU A 25 -41.91 -37.68 -37.95
CA LEU A 25 -40.99 -37.62 -39.10
C LEU A 25 -41.69 -38.21 -40.35
N PRO A 26 -41.18 -37.91 -41.55
CA PRO A 26 -40.51 -38.99 -42.28
C PRO A 26 -39.18 -38.59 -42.97
N SER A 27 -38.39 -39.61 -43.29
CA SER A 27 -37.24 -39.56 -44.20
C SER A 27 -37.65 -40.03 -45.59
N LEU A 28 -37.08 -39.48 -46.66
CA LEU A 28 -36.35 -40.25 -47.71
C LEU A 28 -35.90 -39.39 -48.92
N TYR A 29 -34.76 -39.83 -49.48
CA TYR A 29 -34.11 -39.53 -50.78
C TYR A 29 -35.02 -39.09 -51.96
N ASN A 30 -34.52 -38.21 -52.86
CA ASN A 30 -33.66 -38.60 -54.01
C ASN A 30 -33.04 -37.41 -54.80
N HIS A 31 -32.17 -37.70 -55.78
CA HIS A 31 -31.50 -36.82 -56.78
C HIS A 31 -32.48 -35.98 -57.68
N ASP A 32 -32.10 -34.99 -58.51
CA ASP A 32 -30.78 -34.61 -59.09
C ASP A 32 -30.72 -33.15 -59.66
N HIS A 33 -29.52 -32.71 -60.07
CA HIS A 33 -29.18 -31.75 -61.16
C HIS A 33 -29.39 -30.20 -61.03
N ASN A 34 -28.24 -29.52 -60.84
CA ASN A 34 -27.62 -28.58 -61.80
C ASN A 34 -28.30 -27.23 -62.18
N ARG A 35 -27.82 -26.11 -61.60
CA ARG A 35 -27.05 -25.08 -62.36
C ARG A 35 -26.44 -23.97 -61.49
N THR A 36 -25.17 -23.65 -61.76
CA THR A 36 -24.44 -22.49 -61.25
C THR A 36 -24.61 -21.26 -62.15
N SER A 37 -24.38 -20.07 -61.61
CA SER A 37 -24.15 -18.83 -62.39
C SER A 37 -23.32 -17.84 -61.57
N HIS A 38 -21.99 -17.90 -61.71
CA HIS A 38 -21.09 -16.82 -61.32
C HIS A 38 -20.81 -15.94 -62.54
N VAL A 39 -20.86 -14.62 -62.38
CA VAL A 39 -20.52 -13.66 -63.44
C VAL A 39 -19.02 -13.34 -63.35
N THR A 40 -18.29 -13.73 -64.39
CA THR A 40 -16.87 -13.37 -64.60
C THR A 40 -16.81 -12.38 -65.76
N VAL A 41 -16.08 -11.27 -65.59
CA VAL A 41 -15.75 -10.34 -66.68
C VAL A 41 -14.26 -10.45 -66.97
N THR A 42 -13.94 -10.88 -68.18
CA THR A 42 -12.57 -11.03 -68.69
C THR A 42 -12.24 -9.87 -69.63
N VAL A 43 -11.01 -9.35 -69.57
CA VAL A 43 -10.40 -8.62 -70.69
C VAL A 43 -8.99 -9.16 -70.92
N THR A 44 -8.78 -9.63 -72.15
CA THR A 44 -7.56 -10.12 -72.80
C THR A 44 -6.90 -8.96 -73.57
N VAL A 45 -5.64 -8.96 -74.06
CA VAL A 45 -4.50 -9.90 -74.10
C VAL A 45 -3.25 -9.06 -74.49
N SER A 46 -2.04 -9.47 -74.13
CA SER A 46 -0.91 -9.68 -75.08
C SER A 46 0.42 -9.88 -74.36
N SER A 47 1.23 -10.80 -74.88
CA SER A 47 2.53 -11.18 -74.33
C SER A 47 3.66 -10.55 -75.15
N SER A 48 4.68 -10.03 -74.46
CA SER A 48 5.99 -9.72 -75.05
C SER A 48 7.09 -10.25 -74.14
N ILE A 49 7.89 -11.19 -74.67
CA ILE A 49 9.05 -11.75 -73.98
C ILE A 49 10.19 -10.71 -74.03
N THR A 50 10.71 -10.32 -72.87
CA THR A 50 11.99 -9.62 -72.75
C THR A 50 12.81 -10.27 -71.64
N THR A 51 13.88 -10.95 -72.05
CA THR A 51 14.83 -11.61 -71.13
C THR A 51 15.63 -10.56 -70.36
N MET A 52 15.45 -10.46 -69.04
CA MET A 52 16.34 -9.66 -68.18
C MET A 52 17.12 -10.55 -67.20
N ARG A 53 18.42 -10.26 -67.10
CA ARG A 53 19.40 -10.96 -66.26
C ARG A 53 19.08 -10.78 -64.77
N PRO A 54 19.45 -11.74 -63.89
CA PRO A 54 19.43 -11.49 -62.45
C PRO A 54 20.44 -10.40 -62.09
N ALA A 55 19.96 -9.31 -61.47
CA ALA A 55 20.84 -8.29 -60.90
C ALA A 55 21.45 -8.79 -59.59
N ALA A 56 22.74 -8.54 -59.39
CA ALA A 56 23.45 -8.94 -58.17
C ALA A 56 22.92 -8.16 -56.94
N PRO A 57 22.93 -8.77 -55.73
CA PRO A 57 22.45 -8.11 -54.52
C PRO A 57 23.36 -6.91 -54.16
N TRP A 58 22.76 -5.73 -54.00
CA TRP A 58 23.45 -4.56 -53.44
C TRP A 58 23.69 -4.73 -51.93
N PRO A 59 24.83 -4.25 -51.40
CA PRO A 59 25.12 -4.36 -49.98
C PRO A 59 24.24 -3.39 -49.17
N LEU A 60 23.44 -3.93 -48.25
CA LEU A 60 22.74 -3.13 -47.24
C LEU A 60 23.78 -2.53 -46.28
N ARG A 61 24.19 -1.28 -46.53
CA ARG A 61 24.91 -0.48 -45.53
C ARG A 61 24.00 -0.25 -44.32
N ALA A 62 24.38 -0.83 -43.18
CA ALA A 62 23.74 -0.51 -41.90
C ALA A 62 23.91 0.98 -41.60
N ILE A 63 22.80 1.73 -41.60
CA ILE A 63 22.76 3.13 -41.17
C ILE A 63 22.57 3.12 -39.65
N SER A 64 23.68 3.00 -38.91
CA SER A 64 23.70 3.18 -37.47
C SER A 64 23.29 4.61 -37.11
N ARG A 65 22.05 4.80 -36.66
CA ARG A 65 21.56 6.10 -36.17
C ARG A 65 22.03 6.31 -34.72
N THR A 66 23.08 7.09 -34.53
CA THR A 66 23.55 7.51 -33.21
C THR A 66 22.70 8.67 -32.69
N LEU A 67 21.98 8.45 -31.58
CA LEU A 67 21.19 9.49 -30.90
C LEU A 67 22.07 10.30 -29.92
N HIS A 68 22.99 11.10 -30.45
CA HIS A 68 23.73 12.10 -29.66
C HIS A 68 23.78 13.45 -30.39
N SER A 69 23.06 14.44 -29.88
CA SER A 69 23.01 15.81 -30.40
C SER A 69 23.86 16.81 -29.59
N THR A 70 24.82 16.32 -28.81
CA THR A 70 25.73 17.12 -27.99
C THR A 70 27.18 16.84 -28.38
N ALA A 71 27.97 17.89 -28.54
CA ALA A 71 29.39 17.74 -28.86
C ALA A 71 30.15 17.07 -27.70
N SER A 72 30.93 16.04 -28.01
CA SER A 72 31.78 15.35 -27.03
C SER A 72 32.85 16.30 -26.51
N ARG A 73 32.69 16.80 -25.27
CA ARG A 73 33.68 17.63 -24.61
C ARG A 73 34.48 16.79 -23.62
N ALA A 74 35.80 16.72 -23.80
CA ALA A 74 36.68 16.02 -22.88
C ALA A 74 36.58 16.64 -21.47
N ALA A 75 36.67 15.80 -20.43
CA ALA A 75 36.66 16.26 -19.05
C ALA A 75 37.89 17.14 -18.78
N ASN A 76 37.67 18.37 -18.31
CA ASN A 76 38.75 19.26 -17.92
C ASN A 76 39.28 18.83 -16.55
N VAL A 77 40.29 17.95 -16.53
CA VAL A 77 40.96 17.54 -15.31
C VAL A 77 41.78 18.73 -14.79
N ALA A 78 41.39 19.28 -13.65
CA ALA A 78 42.17 20.32 -12.99
C ALA A 78 43.59 19.79 -12.70
N PRO A 79 44.66 20.54 -12.99
CA PRO A 79 46.02 20.11 -12.71
C PRO A 79 46.17 19.87 -11.19
N ILE A 80 46.84 18.78 -10.84
CA ILE A 80 47.01 18.34 -9.45
C ILE A 80 47.88 19.38 -8.70
N LEU A 81 47.21 20.30 -8.00
CA LEU A 81 47.84 21.19 -7.03
C LEU A 81 48.18 20.38 -5.77
N GLY A 82 49.31 19.68 -5.83
CA GLY A 82 49.73 18.70 -4.83
C GLY A 82 51.25 18.57 -4.68
N THR A 83 52.04 19.59 -5.02
CA THR A 83 53.49 19.62 -4.77
C THR A 83 53.80 20.19 -3.39
N GLY A 84 53.38 19.47 -2.35
CA GLY A 84 53.95 19.57 -1.00
C GLY A 84 54.59 18.23 -0.65
N PRO A 85 55.66 18.20 0.16
CA PRO A 85 56.16 16.92 0.67
C PRO A 85 55.03 16.19 1.41
N PRO A 86 54.92 14.85 1.27
CA PRO A 86 53.87 14.11 1.94
C PRO A 86 53.96 14.34 3.46
N PRO A 87 52.81 14.45 4.16
CA PRO A 87 52.84 14.57 5.62
C PRO A 87 53.59 13.37 6.21
N PRO A 88 54.35 13.57 7.31
CA PRO A 88 55.08 12.48 7.94
C PRO A 88 54.12 11.33 8.27
N PRO A 89 54.53 10.06 8.10
CA PRO A 89 53.67 8.92 8.38
C PRO A 89 53.17 9.01 9.82
N PRO A 90 51.88 8.72 10.08
CA PRO A 90 51.38 8.69 11.44
C PRO A 90 52.20 7.70 12.27
N PRO A 91 52.46 7.98 13.56
CA PRO A 91 53.19 7.06 14.42
C PRO A 91 52.52 5.68 14.40
N PRO A 92 53.31 4.58 14.52
CA PRO A 92 52.82 3.22 14.35
C PRO A 92 51.58 3.02 15.21
N THR A 93 50.43 2.90 14.54
CA THR A 93 49.16 2.74 15.22
C THR A 93 49.17 1.36 15.86
N PRO A 94 48.96 1.22 17.19
CA PRO A 94 48.94 -0.09 17.81
C PRO A 94 47.88 -0.94 17.11
N THR A 95 48.29 -2.15 16.72
CA THR A 95 47.54 -3.10 15.91
C THR A 95 46.07 -3.13 16.33
N PRO A 96 45.10 -3.05 15.40
CA PRO A 96 43.69 -3.05 15.77
C PRO A 96 43.31 -4.46 16.26
N ALA A 97 43.52 -4.70 17.56
CA ALA A 97 42.68 -5.61 18.33
C ALA A 97 41.22 -5.27 17.99
N VAL A 98 40.40 -6.29 17.79
CA VAL A 98 39.01 -6.16 17.31
C VAL A 98 38.22 -5.30 18.29
N ARG A 99 38.20 -3.98 18.04
CA ARG A 99 37.49 -3.00 18.86
C ARG A 99 36.01 -3.13 18.52
N ASN A 100 35.28 -3.74 19.44
CA ASN A 100 33.84 -3.98 19.37
C ASN A 100 33.10 -2.81 18.70
N MET A 101 32.24 -3.09 17.72
CA MET A 101 31.43 -2.07 17.03
C MET A 101 30.73 -1.14 18.04
N ASN A 102 30.27 -1.72 19.14
CA ASN A 102 29.65 -1.06 20.28
C ASN A 102 30.51 0.09 20.86
N GLU A 103 31.83 -0.06 20.96
CA GLU A 103 32.71 1.04 21.43
C GLU A 103 32.75 2.21 20.44
N ARG A 104 32.69 1.95 19.13
CA ARG A 104 32.66 3.01 18.10
C ARG A 104 31.33 3.76 18.16
N ILE A 105 30.23 3.03 18.36
CA ILE A 105 28.88 3.57 18.57
C ILE A 105 28.81 4.39 19.85
N GLU A 106 29.35 3.89 20.97
CA GLU A 106 29.43 4.62 22.24
C GLU A 106 30.23 5.91 22.15
N ARG A 107 31.41 5.89 21.50
CA ARG A 107 32.21 7.11 21.30
C ARG A 107 31.45 8.14 20.46
N ARG A 108 30.76 7.71 19.39
CA ARG A 108 29.88 8.59 18.59
C ARG A 108 28.72 9.15 19.43
N ARG A 109 28.07 8.33 20.26
CA ARG A 109 27.02 8.78 21.20
C ARG A 109 27.54 9.82 22.19
N LYS A 110 28.66 9.54 22.88
CA LYS A 110 29.31 10.45 23.84
C LYS A 110 29.75 11.77 23.18
N GLN A 111 30.28 11.74 21.96
CA GLN A 111 30.59 12.95 21.19
C GLN A 111 29.35 13.74 20.78
N ALA A 112 28.28 13.08 20.32
CA ALA A 112 27.02 13.74 20.00
C ALA A 112 26.35 14.37 21.24
N GLU A 113 26.49 13.74 22.40
CA GLU A 113 26.02 14.27 23.68
C GLU A 113 26.83 15.49 24.13
N LEU A 114 28.17 15.43 24.08
CA LEU A 114 29.04 16.58 24.34
C LEU A 114 28.75 17.76 23.39
N LEU A 115 28.47 17.49 22.12
CA LEU A 115 28.07 18.52 21.15
C LEU A 115 26.69 19.12 21.48
N LYS A 116 25.72 18.31 21.95
CA LYS A 116 24.44 18.81 22.45
C LYS A 116 24.65 19.70 23.69
N GLN A 117 25.45 19.27 24.66
CA GLN A 117 25.78 20.04 25.87
C GLN A 117 26.48 21.36 25.52
N ALA A 118 27.50 21.33 24.67
CA ALA A 118 28.21 22.53 24.21
C ALA A 118 27.28 23.50 23.45
N LYS A 119 26.33 22.98 22.66
CA LYS A 119 25.29 23.79 21.99
C LYS A 119 24.34 24.42 23.00
N VAL A 120 23.90 23.68 24.02
CA VAL A 120 23.08 24.21 25.13
C VAL A 120 23.82 25.35 25.83
N ILE A 121 25.08 25.14 26.25
CA ILE A 121 25.92 26.13 26.93
C ILE A 121 26.09 27.40 26.10
N ARG A 122 26.44 27.29 24.81
CA ARG A 122 26.54 28.47 23.92
C ARG A 122 25.21 29.23 23.84
N THR A 123 24.09 28.53 23.76
CA THR A 123 22.78 29.16 23.58
C THR A 123 22.18 29.76 24.86
N ALA A 124 22.66 29.36 26.04
CA ALA A 124 22.34 30.03 27.29
C ALA A 124 22.92 31.46 27.37
N LYS A 125 23.97 31.75 26.57
CA LYS A 125 24.66 33.05 26.56
C LYS A 125 23.98 34.12 25.68
N ASP A 126 23.10 33.72 24.76
CA ASP A 126 22.58 34.60 23.69
C ASP A 126 21.20 35.25 23.96
N GLY A 127 20.56 34.97 25.10
CA GLY A 127 19.40 35.72 25.62
C GLY A 127 18.10 35.72 24.78
N ARG A 128 18.08 35.17 23.56
CA ARG A 128 16.94 35.24 22.62
C ARG A 128 16.12 33.95 22.59
N SER A 129 14.89 34.02 23.12
CA SER A 129 13.77 33.09 22.95
C SER A 129 14.09 31.59 23.05
N THR A 130 14.22 31.11 24.29
CA THR A 130 14.55 29.70 24.62
C THR A 130 13.33 28.79 24.87
N THR A 131 12.11 29.34 24.94
CA THR A 131 10.87 28.65 25.37
C THR A 131 10.46 27.47 24.48
N LEU A 132 10.80 27.49 23.19
CA LEU A 132 10.49 26.40 22.25
C LEU A 132 11.58 25.29 22.18
N ARG A 133 12.70 25.45 22.91
CA ARG A 133 13.84 24.53 22.84
C ARG A 133 13.84 23.43 23.90
N LYS A 134 13.05 23.58 24.97
CA LYS A 134 12.80 22.57 26.01
C LYS A 134 11.31 22.23 26.00
N ARG A 135 10.95 21.00 26.35
CA ARG A 135 9.53 20.66 26.57
C ARG A 135 9.00 21.49 27.74
N PHE A 136 7.75 21.95 27.64
CA PHE A 136 7.13 22.79 28.69
C PHE A 136 6.40 21.96 29.75
N TRP A 137 6.29 20.64 29.55
CA TRP A 137 5.65 19.70 30.46
C TRP A 137 6.68 18.81 31.15
N LYS A 138 6.40 18.38 32.38
CA LYS A 138 7.25 17.44 33.11
C LYS A 138 6.72 16.02 32.98
N ASP A 139 5.45 15.81 33.26
CA ASP A 139 4.83 14.50 33.40
C ASP A 139 3.72 14.32 32.33
N VAL A 140 3.48 13.09 31.86
CA VAL A 140 2.42 12.77 30.89
C VAL A 140 1.54 11.67 31.48
N SER A 141 0.22 11.86 31.47
CA SER A 141 -0.74 10.92 32.05
C SER A 141 -1.91 10.65 31.11
N VAL A 142 -2.53 9.48 31.25
CA VAL A 142 -3.81 9.14 30.60
C VAL A 142 -4.90 9.26 31.67
N GLN A 143 -5.97 9.98 31.36
CA GLN A 143 -7.10 10.21 32.27
C GLN A 143 -8.41 9.88 31.55
N GLU A 144 -9.36 9.26 32.24
CA GLU A 144 -10.70 9.03 31.71
C GLU A 144 -11.62 10.18 32.14
N VAL A 145 -12.21 10.87 31.15
CA VAL A 145 -13.00 12.09 31.35
C VAL A 145 -14.22 12.05 30.43
N ASP A 146 -15.40 12.02 31.05
CA ASP A 146 -16.72 11.82 30.41
C ASP A 146 -16.79 10.58 29.51
N GLY A 147 -16.24 9.44 29.97
CA GLY A 147 -16.22 8.18 29.22
C GLY A 147 -15.28 8.14 28.01
N ALA A 148 -14.37 9.11 27.90
CA ALA A 148 -13.34 9.16 26.87
C ALA A 148 -11.94 9.28 27.49
N LEU A 149 -10.95 8.64 26.90
CA LEU A 149 -9.55 8.73 27.33
C LEU A 149 -8.92 10.00 26.77
N GLN A 150 -8.27 10.77 27.63
CA GLN A 150 -7.55 12.01 27.29
C GLN A 150 -6.09 11.88 27.76
N ILE A 151 -5.16 12.40 26.94
CA ILE A 151 -3.75 12.51 27.31
C ILE A 151 -3.54 13.89 27.93
N HIS A 152 -2.96 13.96 29.13
CA HIS A 152 -2.66 15.19 29.84
C HIS A 152 -1.15 15.41 29.92
N LEU A 153 -0.72 16.62 29.57
CA LEU A 153 0.62 17.16 29.77
C LEU A 153 0.61 17.98 31.06
N ASP A 154 1.24 17.48 32.10
CA ASP A 154 1.01 17.88 33.50
C ASP A 154 -0.49 17.89 33.83
N SER A 155 -1.10 19.07 33.97
CA SER A 155 -2.54 19.26 34.23
C SER A 155 -3.37 19.59 32.99
N ARG A 156 -2.75 19.78 31.81
CA ARG A 156 -3.42 20.31 30.61
C ARG A 156 -3.72 19.19 29.60
N PRO A 157 -4.97 19.04 29.12
CA PRO A 157 -5.29 18.06 28.11
C PRO A 157 -4.61 18.39 26.76
N LEU A 158 -4.17 17.36 26.06
CA LEU A 158 -3.61 17.43 24.72
C LEU A 158 -4.69 17.85 23.71
N ARG A 159 -4.30 18.71 22.75
CA ARG A 159 -5.24 19.37 21.83
C ARG A 159 -4.88 19.12 20.37
N HIS A 160 -5.91 19.05 19.55
CA HIS A 160 -5.81 18.94 18.10
C HIS A 160 -5.05 20.16 17.54
N PRO A 161 -4.01 19.98 16.69
CA PRO A 161 -3.13 21.06 16.28
C PRO A 161 -3.84 22.14 15.45
N GLN A 162 -4.88 21.78 14.70
CA GLN A 162 -5.64 22.73 13.87
C GLN A 162 -6.82 23.33 14.65
N THR A 163 -7.77 22.48 15.05
CA THR A 163 -9.06 22.91 15.64
C THR A 163 -8.97 23.34 17.11
N LYS A 164 -7.87 23.02 17.81
CA LYS A 164 -7.62 23.31 19.24
C LYS A 164 -8.54 22.60 20.24
N ASP A 165 -9.46 21.77 19.76
CA ASP A 165 -10.27 20.89 20.61
C ASP A 165 -9.41 19.88 21.35
N VAL A 166 -9.91 19.36 22.47
CA VAL A 166 -9.22 18.30 23.21
C VAL A 166 -9.27 16.99 22.42
N ILE A 167 -8.15 16.27 22.35
CA ILE A 167 -8.11 14.92 21.78
C ILE A 167 -8.80 13.97 22.76
N ARG A 168 -9.95 13.43 22.34
CA ARG A 168 -10.73 12.44 23.09
C ARG A 168 -10.67 11.11 22.33
N LEU A 169 -10.19 10.07 23.00
CA LEU A 169 -10.11 8.71 22.46
C LEU A 169 -11.27 7.86 23.03
N PRO A 170 -11.78 6.87 22.29
CA PRO A 170 -12.74 5.90 22.84
C PRO A 170 -12.16 5.15 24.05
N ALA A 171 -12.96 4.93 25.10
CA ALA A 171 -12.58 4.14 26.26
C ALA A 171 -12.14 2.70 25.89
N SER A 172 -12.59 2.19 24.74
CA SER A 172 -12.17 0.90 24.21
C SER A 172 -10.70 0.84 23.82
N LYS A 173 -9.99 1.97 23.63
CA LYS A 173 -8.62 2.05 23.08
C LYS A 173 -7.52 2.49 24.09
N PRO A 174 -7.33 1.82 25.24
CA PRO A 174 -6.32 2.21 26.22
C PRO A 174 -4.89 2.08 25.69
N ASN A 175 -4.60 1.05 24.89
CA ASN A 175 -3.26 0.83 24.30
C ASN A 175 -2.82 2.01 23.42
N LEU A 176 -3.76 2.58 22.65
CA LEU A 176 -3.52 3.79 21.83
C LEU A 176 -3.25 5.01 22.72
N ALA A 177 -4.04 5.21 23.78
CA ALA A 177 -3.88 6.32 24.70
C ALA A 177 -2.51 6.28 25.42
N PHE A 178 -2.09 5.11 25.91
CA PHE A 178 -0.77 4.94 26.52
C PHE A 178 0.37 5.06 25.50
N ALA A 179 0.20 4.58 24.27
CA ALA A 179 1.21 4.75 23.22
C ALA A 179 1.40 6.24 22.84
N ILE A 180 0.33 7.05 22.84
CA ILE A 180 0.43 8.51 22.66
C ILE A 180 1.06 9.16 23.89
N ALA A 181 0.76 8.72 25.11
CA ALA A 181 1.42 9.24 26.31
C ALA A 181 2.94 9.01 26.26
N LEU A 182 3.38 7.82 25.83
CA LEU A 182 4.80 7.49 25.62
C LEU A 182 5.42 8.32 24.47
N GLU A 183 4.70 8.51 23.37
CA GLU A 183 5.11 9.39 22.26
C GLU A 183 5.43 10.81 22.74
N TRP A 184 4.59 11.37 23.63
CA TRP A 184 4.78 12.72 24.18
C TRP A 184 5.81 12.82 25.31
N ASP A 185 6.03 11.75 26.09
CA ASP A 185 7.11 11.71 27.08
C ASP A 185 8.49 11.49 26.43
N ALA A 186 8.56 10.81 25.28
CA ALA A 186 9.82 10.68 24.52
C ALA A 186 10.33 12.03 23.95
N LEU A 187 9.49 13.06 23.87
CA LEU A 187 9.88 14.37 23.33
C LEU A 187 10.76 15.15 24.32
N THR A 188 11.85 15.71 23.80
CA THR A 188 12.82 16.53 24.56
C THR A 188 12.57 18.04 24.44
N SER A 189 11.85 18.46 23.40
CA SER A 189 11.55 19.86 23.11
C SER A 189 10.15 20.04 22.52
N SER A 190 9.51 21.18 22.82
CA SER A 190 8.21 21.55 22.26
C SER A 190 8.25 21.74 20.73
N LEU A 191 9.41 22.07 20.15
CA LEU A 191 9.63 22.05 18.69
C LEU A 191 9.55 20.63 18.07
N GLN A 192 9.80 19.56 18.84
CA GLN A 192 9.60 18.20 18.31
C GLN A 192 8.11 17.85 18.20
N ALA A 193 7.26 18.39 19.07
CA ALA A 193 5.80 18.21 18.99
C ALA A 193 5.17 18.86 17.74
N THR A 194 5.88 19.75 17.03
CA THR A 194 5.41 20.29 15.74
C THR A 194 5.87 19.46 14.53
N LYS A 195 6.59 18.34 14.75
CA LYS A 195 7.14 17.49 13.69
C LYS A 195 6.37 16.17 13.62
N GLN A 196 5.55 16.00 12.58
CA GLN A 196 4.70 14.82 12.40
C GLN A 196 5.46 13.47 12.49
N HIS A 197 6.70 13.41 12.00
CA HIS A 197 7.54 12.21 12.10
C HIS A 197 8.02 11.86 13.52
N LEU A 198 7.89 12.77 14.48
CA LEU A 198 8.15 12.53 15.91
C LEU A 198 6.87 12.37 16.74
N ILE A 199 5.71 12.63 16.15
CA ILE A 199 4.39 12.37 16.74
C ILE A 199 3.45 11.61 15.76
N PRO A 200 3.87 10.45 15.20
CA PRO A 200 3.15 9.74 14.15
C PRO A 200 1.81 9.12 14.59
N LEU A 201 1.60 8.81 15.87
CA LEU A 201 0.34 8.33 16.44
C LEU A 201 -0.61 9.49 16.69
N THR A 202 -0.15 10.57 17.34
CA THR A 202 -0.98 11.78 17.52
C THR A 202 -1.47 12.29 16.16
N SER A 203 -0.58 12.37 15.17
CA SER A 203 -0.94 12.80 13.80
C SER A 203 -1.97 11.88 13.13
N LEU A 204 -1.93 10.57 13.42
CA LEU A 204 -2.89 9.58 12.89
C LEU A 204 -4.26 9.70 13.57
N VAL A 205 -4.28 9.87 14.89
CA VAL A 205 -5.51 10.10 15.66
C VAL A 205 -6.17 11.42 15.27
N CYS A 206 -5.38 12.49 15.10
CA CYS A 206 -5.86 13.77 14.58
C CYS A 206 -6.61 13.57 13.25
N ARG A 207 -6.02 12.82 12.31
CA ARG A 207 -6.66 12.51 11.02
C ARG A 207 -7.95 11.69 11.16
N ALA A 208 -8.00 10.71 12.07
CA ALA A 208 -9.23 9.94 12.32
C ALA A 208 -10.36 10.82 12.88
N LEU A 209 -10.04 11.75 13.79
CA LEU A 209 -10.99 12.72 14.33
C LEU A 209 -11.42 13.79 13.30
N ASP A 210 -10.55 14.15 12.36
CA ASP A 210 -10.90 15.02 11.23
C ASP A 210 -11.91 14.30 10.29
N VAL A 211 -11.70 13.01 9.98
CA VAL A 211 -12.68 12.20 9.21
C VAL A 211 -14.02 12.09 9.96
N GLU A 212 -14.00 11.79 11.27
CA GLU A 212 -15.21 11.69 12.09
C GLU A 212 -16.02 12.99 12.11
N ARG A 213 -15.33 14.13 12.21
CA ARG A 213 -15.95 15.47 12.17
C ARG A 213 -16.51 15.81 10.79
N ASP A 214 -15.80 15.45 9.72
CA ASP A 214 -16.25 15.67 8.35
C ASP A 214 -17.48 14.81 8.04
N ASP A 215 -17.46 13.53 8.41
CA ASP A 215 -18.60 12.61 8.30
C ASP A 215 -19.84 13.11 9.07
N ALA A 216 -19.64 13.68 10.27
CA ALA A 216 -20.73 14.20 11.11
C ALA A 216 -21.28 15.57 10.67
N SER A 217 -20.52 16.34 9.90
CA SER A 217 -20.92 17.68 9.42
C SER A 217 -21.36 17.70 7.96
N SER A 218 -20.97 16.70 7.18
CA SER A 218 -21.33 16.56 5.77
C SER A 218 -22.77 16.11 5.56
N ALA A 219 -23.44 16.73 4.59
CA ALA A 219 -24.72 16.21 4.09
C ALA A 219 -24.52 14.87 3.37
N PRO A 220 -25.50 13.93 3.45
CA PRO A 220 -25.43 12.68 2.70
C PRO A 220 -25.24 12.93 1.20
N GLY A 221 -24.15 12.40 0.63
CA GLY A 221 -23.82 12.59 -0.79
C GLY A 221 -23.04 13.87 -1.12
N ALA A 222 -22.46 14.57 -0.14
CA ALA A 222 -21.56 15.70 -0.38
C ALA A 222 -20.38 15.30 -1.31
N ALA A 223 -20.15 16.09 -2.36
CA ALA A 223 -19.22 15.74 -3.45
C ALA A 223 -17.72 15.80 -3.09
N LYS A 224 -17.36 16.33 -1.93
CA LYS A 224 -15.99 16.43 -1.42
C LYS A 224 -15.97 16.25 0.10
N THR A 225 -15.87 15.01 0.53
CA THR A 225 -15.60 14.62 1.93
C THR A 225 -14.20 14.04 2.02
N ILE A 226 -13.55 14.14 3.18
CA ILE A 226 -12.25 13.53 3.45
C ILE A 226 -12.33 12.01 3.21
N ARG A 227 -13.43 11.39 3.64
CA ARG A 227 -13.76 9.98 3.34
C ARG A 227 -13.79 9.69 1.84
N GLY A 228 -14.41 10.55 1.03
CA GLY A 228 -14.46 10.42 -0.41
C GLY A 228 -13.08 10.54 -1.07
N GLU A 229 -12.26 11.49 -0.61
CA GLU A 229 -10.88 11.67 -1.07
C GLU A 229 -9.99 10.47 -0.73
N ILE A 230 -10.09 9.93 0.50
CA ILE A 230 -9.39 8.71 0.91
C ILE A 230 -9.85 7.53 0.05
N THR A 231 -11.17 7.34 -0.10
CA THR A 231 -11.76 6.26 -0.91
C THR A 231 -11.27 6.29 -2.36
N ALA A 232 -11.31 7.47 -2.99
CA ALA A 232 -10.78 7.66 -4.34
C ALA A 232 -9.26 7.42 -4.43
N SER A 233 -8.52 7.71 -3.36
CA SER A 233 -7.07 7.47 -3.31
C SER A 233 -6.72 5.99 -3.17
N VAL A 234 -7.36 5.26 -2.26
CA VAL A 234 -7.08 3.83 -2.05
C VAL A 234 -7.60 2.96 -3.20
N LEU A 235 -8.70 3.35 -3.86
CA LEU A 235 -9.20 2.63 -5.05
C LEU A 235 -8.27 2.73 -6.27
N ARG A 236 -7.39 3.74 -6.36
CA ARG A 236 -6.32 3.74 -7.39
C ARG A 236 -5.32 2.60 -7.16
N TYR A 237 -5.09 2.19 -5.92
CA TYR A 237 -4.25 1.04 -5.62
C TYR A 237 -4.94 -0.29 -5.95
N LEU A 238 -6.26 -0.37 -6.11
CA LEU A 238 -6.91 -1.57 -6.65
C LEU A 238 -6.54 -1.81 -8.12
N ASP A 239 -6.40 -0.71 -8.89
CA ASP A 239 -6.04 -0.73 -10.31
C ASP A 239 -4.56 -1.03 -10.55
N THR A 240 -3.72 -0.99 -9.50
CA THR A 240 -2.26 -1.22 -9.54
C THR A 240 -1.77 -1.93 -8.28
N ASP A 241 -2.53 -2.91 -7.78
CA ASP A 241 -2.27 -3.51 -6.46
C ASP A 241 -0.97 -4.32 -6.48
N SER A 242 -0.02 -4.03 -5.59
CA SER A 242 1.28 -4.71 -5.57
C SER A 242 1.16 -6.23 -5.32
N LEU A 243 0.12 -6.68 -4.64
CA LEU A 243 -0.16 -8.11 -4.44
C LEU A 243 -0.70 -8.79 -5.72
N LEU A 244 -1.37 -8.03 -6.59
CA LEU A 244 -1.95 -8.53 -7.84
C LEU A 244 -1.04 -8.29 -9.05
N CYS A 245 0.18 -7.78 -8.84
CA CYS A 245 1.23 -7.65 -9.85
C CYS A 245 2.21 -8.81 -9.70
N TRP A 246 2.31 -9.67 -10.70
CA TRP A 246 3.19 -10.84 -10.67
C TRP A 246 4.32 -10.72 -11.68
N ALA A 247 5.49 -11.27 -11.32
CA ALA A 247 6.63 -11.40 -12.22
C ALA A 247 6.28 -12.26 -13.45
N PRO A 248 7.00 -12.08 -14.58
CA PRO A 248 6.91 -12.96 -15.74
C PRO A 248 7.22 -14.44 -15.39
N PRO A 249 6.85 -15.40 -16.26
CA PRO A 249 7.20 -16.80 -16.06
C PRO A 249 8.73 -16.97 -16.04
N ALA A 250 9.24 -17.58 -14.96
CA ALA A 250 10.69 -17.73 -14.78
C ALA A 250 11.32 -18.60 -15.89
N GLY A 251 12.41 -18.11 -16.46
CA GLY A 251 13.25 -18.80 -17.42
C GLY A 251 14.21 -19.81 -16.78
N GLU A 252 15.13 -20.33 -17.59
CA GLU A 252 16.11 -21.33 -17.18
C GLU A 252 17.15 -20.80 -16.17
N PHE A 253 17.54 -19.52 -16.33
CA PHE A 253 18.61 -18.88 -15.54
C PHE A 253 18.09 -17.97 -14.43
N ASP A 254 16.78 -17.91 -14.22
CA ASP A 254 16.22 -17.06 -13.17
C ASP A 254 16.47 -17.65 -11.77
N PRO A 255 16.69 -16.80 -10.75
CA PRO A 255 16.92 -17.24 -9.40
C PRO A 255 15.74 -18.07 -8.85
N ARG A 256 16.06 -19.06 -8.03
CA ARG A 256 15.12 -19.90 -7.30
C ARG A 256 15.54 -19.99 -5.85
N ASN A 257 14.57 -20.09 -4.95
CA ASN A 257 14.84 -20.31 -3.54
C ASN A 257 15.27 -21.77 -3.26
N ASP A 258 15.60 -22.08 -2.00
CA ASP A 258 16.00 -23.43 -1.58
C ASP A 258 14.93 -24.51 -1.84
N ALA A 259 13.66 -24.13 -2.01
CA ALA A 259 12.55 -25.02 -2.35
C ALA A 259 12.36 -25.20 -3.88
N GLY A 260 13.16 -24.52 -4.71
CA GLY A 260 13.05 -24.53 -6.17
C GLY A 260 11.93 -23.66 -6.75
N GLU A 261 11.18 -22.93 -5.90
CA GLU A 261 10.18 -21.95 -6.31
C GLU A 261 10.86 -20.75 -7.01
N SER A 262 10.21 -20.16 -8.01
CA SER A 262 10.57 -18.84 -8.54
C SER A 262 9.87 -17.72 -7.77
N LEU A 263 10.31 -16.46 -7.95
CA LEU A 263 9.62 -15.27 -7.41
C LEU A 263 8.11 -15.29 -7.72
N ARG A 264 7.74 -15.64 -8.96
CA ARG A 264 6.35 -15.71 -9.41
C ARG A 264 5.54 -16.76 -8.64
N ASP A 265 6.14 -17.90 -8.31
CA ASP A 265 5.46 -18.97 -7.56
C ASP A 265 5.19 -18.53 -6.12
N VAL A 266 6.17 -17.88 -5.47
CA VAL A 266 6.04 -17.31 -4.12
C VAL A 266 5.04 -16.15 -4.08
N GLN A 267 5.04 -15.27 -5.08
CA GLN A 267 4.04 -14.22 -5.25
C GLN A 267 2.63 -14.83 -5.37
N LYS A 268 2.43 -15.82 -6.25
CA LYS A 268 1.15 -16.48 -6.45
C LYS A 268 0.63 -17.17 -5.20
N ARG A 269 1.49 -17.90 -4.48
CA ARG A 269 1.13 -18.58 -3.23
C ARG A 269 0.66 -17.58 -2.16
N THR A 270 1.47 -16.55 -1.90
CA THR A 270 1.12 -15.48 -0.94
C THR A 270 -0.16 -14.73 -1.35
N THR A 271 -0.31 -14.42 -2.64
CA THR A 271 -1.52 -13.78 -3.19
C THR A 271 -2.75 -14.66 -2.97
N HIS A 272 -2.66 -15.95 -3.27
CA HIS A 272 -3.77 -16.89 -3.13
C HIS A 272 -4.25 -17.02 -1.68
N GLU A 273 -3.33 -17.13 -0.71
CA GLU A 273 -3.66 -17.18 0.73
C GLU A 273 -4.50 -15.96 1.16
N ILE A 274 -4.08 -14.76 0.75
CA ILE A 274 -4.75 -13.51 1.10
C ILE A 274 -6.07 -13.33 0.33
N VAL A 275 -6.05 -13.51 -0.99
CA VAL A 275 -7.24 -13.36 -1.85
C VAL A 275 -8.32 -14.36 -1.46
N SER A 276 -7.96 -15.62 -1.13
CA SER A 276 -8.90 -16.62 -0.64
C SER A 276 -9.61 -16.20 0.65
N PHE A 277 -8.87 -15.66 1.63
CA PHE A 277 -9.48 -15.10 2.84
C PHE A 277 -10.43 -13.93 2.49
N MET A 278 -9.97 -13.00 1.64
CA MET A 278 -10.74 -11.80 1.29
C MET A 278 -12.04 -12.15 0.56
N THR A 279 -12.00 -13.02 -0.45
CA THR A 279 -13.19 -13.45 -1.22
C THR A 279 -14.09 -14.39 -0.43
N THR A 280 -13.60 -15.06 0.62
CA THR A 280 -14.44 -15.88 1.51
C THR A 280 -15.13 -15.07 2.60
N HIS A 281 -14.44 -14.11 3.22
CA HIS A 281 -14.89 -13.48 4.47
C HIS A 281 -15.24 -11.99 4.38
N VAL A 282 -14.70 -11.26 3.40
CA VAL A 282 -14.79 -9.79 3.33
C VAL A 282 -15.60 -9.34 2.11
N TRP A 283 -15.29 -9.91 0.94
CA TRP A 283 -15.91 -9.62 -0.34
C TRP A 283 -16.49 -10.90 -0.97
N PRO A 284 -17.52 -11.52 -0.37
CA PRO A 284 -18.11 -12.75 -0.89
C PRO A 284 -18.65 -12.57 -2.32
N GLY A 285 -18.26 -13.47 -3.22
CA GLY A 285 -18.74 -13.52 -4.59
C GLY A 285 -18.01 -12.65 -5.60
N ILE A 286 -16.98 -11.88 -5.21
CA ILE A 286 -16.08 -11.22 -6.18
C ILE A 286 -14.93 -12.15 -6.57
N ARG A 287 -14.41 -11.94 -7.77
CA ARG A 287 -13.17 -12.55 -8.25
C ARG A 287 -12.13 -11.45 -8.46
N LEU A 288 -11.00 -11.56 -7.75
CA LEU A 288 -9.85 -10.67 -7.94
C LEU A 288 -8.91 -11.31 -8.97
N GLU A 289 -8.75 -10.64 -10.11
CA GLU A 289 -7.84 -11.04 -11.17
C GLU A 289 -6.46 -10.38 -11.01
N PRO A 290 -5.37 -11.00 -11.51
CA PRO A 290 -4.05 -10.38 -11.53
C PRO A 290 -4.05 -9.14 -12.42
N VAL A 291 -3.61 -8.02 -11.86
CA VAL A 291 -3.51 -6.72 -12.54
C VAL A 291 -2.39 -6.75 -13.58
N LEU A 292 -1.23 -7.30 -13.24
CA LEU A 292 -0.13 -7.61 -14.14
C LEU A 292 0.23 -9.09 -14.02
N ASP A 293 0.31 -9.80 -15.16
CA ASP A 293 0.75 -11.20 -15.25
C ASP A 293 1.33 -11.47 -16.64
N GLY A 294 2.26 -12.44 -16.71
CA GLY A 294 3.02 -12.70 -17.94
C GLY A 294 4.00 -11.57 -18.24
N ASP A 295 4.23 -11.31 -19.53
CA ASP A 295 5.06 -10.21 -20.02
C ASP A 295 4.27 -8.88 -20.18
N ALA A 296 3.08 -8.79 -19.57
CA ALA A 296 2.22 -7.61 -19.68
C ALA A 296 2.72 -6.45 -18.82
N ILE A 297 2.97 -5.30 -19.46
CA ILE A 297 3.37 -4.05 -18.79
C ILE A 297 2.14 -3.15 -18.50
N MET A 298 1.00 -3.42 -19.15
CA MET A 298 -0.22 -2.61 -19.05
C MET A 298 -1.19 -3.24 -18.05
N PRO A 299 -1.58 -2.53 -16.96
CA PRO A 299 -2.55 -3.03 -15.97
C PRO A 299 -3.88 -3.44 -16.59
N ARG A 300 -4.35 -4.65 -16.24
CA ARG A 300 -5.70 -5.11 -16.55
C ARG A 300 -6.68 -4.57 -15.52
N LYS A 301 -7.89 -4.22 -15.97
CA LYS A 301 -9.00 -3.87 -15.08
C LYS A 301 -9.56 -5.14 -14.43
N GLN A 302 -10.05 -4.99 -13.20
CA GLN A 302 -10.86 -6.01 -12.53
C GLN A 302 -12.20 -6.20 -13.25
N GLU A 303 -12.89 -7.31 -12.95
CA GLU A 303 -14.24 -7.60 -13.46
C GLU A 303 -15.27 -6.51 -13.05
N GLU A 304 -16.33 -6.36 -13.84
CA GLU A 304 -17.40 -5.39 -13.56
C GLU A 304 -18.09 -5.71 -12.21
N GLY A 305 -18.31 -4.69 -11.39
CA GLY A 305 -18.87 -4.83 -10.03
C GLY A 305 -17.81 -5.01 -8.93
N VAL A 306 -16.59 -5.46 -9.25
CA VAL A 306 -15.50 -5.64 -8.25
C VAL A 306 -15.16 -4.31 -7.58
N ARG A 307 -14.98 -3.26 -8.38
CA ARG A 307 -14.63 -1.92 -7.88
C ARG A 307 -15.73 -1.36 -6.99
N GLU A 308 -16.99 -1.57 -7.37
CA GLU A 308 -18.17 -1.08 -6.69
C GLU A 308 -18.35 -1.78 -5.32
N VAL A 309 -18.10 -3.08 -5.24
CA VAL A 309 -18.10 -3.84 -3.97
C VAL A 309 -16.99 -3.38 -3.05
N VAL A 310 -15.76 -3.23 -3.55
CA VAL A 310 -14.62 -2.75 -2.75
C VAL A 310 -14.84 -1.29 -2.31
N GLN A 311 -15.38 -0.44 -3.17
CA GLN A 311 -15.75 0.94 -2.84
C GLN A 311 -16.82 0.99 -1.74
N GLY A 312 -17.87 0.18 -1.84
CA GLY A 312 -18.91 0.08 -0.82
C GLY A 312 -18.35 -0.39 0.53
N TRP A 313 -17.43 -1.35 0.53
CA TRP A 313 -16.72 -1.79 1.73
C TRP A 313 -15.87 -0.67 2.36
N VAL A 314 -15.04 0.03 1.57
CA VAL A 314 -14.23 1.16 2.06
C VAL A 314 -15.11 2.28 2.62
N ALA A 315 -16.21 2.60 1.94
CA ALA A 315 -17.15 3.64 2.39
C ALA A 315 -17.80 3.30 3.74
N GLY A 316 -18.03 2.01 4.03
CA GLY A 316 -18.63 1.51 5.28
C GLY A 316 -17.69 1.41 6.48
N LEU A 317 -16.39 1.66 6.33
CA LEU A 317 -15.41 1.65 7.43
C LEU A 317 -15.65 2.81 8.42
N SER A 318 -15.46 2.60 9.73
CA SER A 318 -15.44 3.70 10.70
C SER A 318 -14.29 4.70 10.41
N PRO A 319 -14.34 5.94 10.94
CA PRO A 319 -13.26 6.93 10.78
C PRO A 319 -11.87 6.41 11.20
N TRP A 320 -11.83 5.57 12.23
CA TRP A 320 -10.63 4.89 12.72
C TRP A 320 -10.13 3.84 11.73
N GLU A 321 -11.02 2.99 11.21
CA GLU A 321 -10.68 1.94 10.25
C GLU A 321 -10.25 2.49 8.88
N ILE A 322 -10.94 3.50 8.33
CA ILE A 322 -10.58 4.07 7.02
C ILE A 322 -9.25 4.83 7.08
N THR A 323 -8.97 5.51 8.19
CA THR A 323 -7.68 6.18 8.44
C THR A 323 -6.55 5.16 8.62
N GLY A 324 -6.84 4.03 9.28
CA GLY A 324 -5.92 2.90 9.38
C GLY A 324 -5.63 2.27 8.01
N LEU A 325 -6.69 2.02 7.23
CA LEU A 325 -6.60 1.47 5.86
C LEU A 325 -5.73 2.37 4.99
N GLU A 326 -5.99 3.68 4.95
CA GLU A 326 -5.22 4.62 4.16
C GLU A 326 -3.71 4.53 4.47
N ARG A 327 -3.33 4.52 5.75
CA ARG A 327 -1.91 4.38 6.13
C ARG A 327 -1.35 3.02 5.71
N ALA A 328 -2.09 1.92 5.89
CA ALA A 328 -1.63 0.60 5.48
C ALA A 328 -1.46 0.46 3.95
N VAL A 329 -2.40 1.01 3.16
CA VAL A 329 -2.32 1.06 1.69
C VAL A 329 -1.14 1.92 1.24
N LEU A 330 -0.95 3.09 1.83
CA LEU A 330 0.16 3.98 1.47
C LEU A 330 1.53 3.41 1.89
N ALA A 331 1.61 2.60 2.94
CA ALA A 331 2.82 1.87 3.32
C ALA A 331 3.12 0.72 2.36
N GLY A 332 2.18 -0.22 2.19
CA GLY A 332 2.39 -1.48 1.47
C GLY A 332 2.08 -1.47 -0.04
N LYS A 333 1.52 -0.38 -0.57
CA LYS A 333 1.09 -0.23 -1.99
C LYS A 333 0.07 -1.27 -2.47
N SER A 334 -0.62 -1.94 -1.55
CA SER A 334 -1.67 -2.93 -1.80
C SER A 334 -2.93 -2.55 -1.01
N LEU A 335 -4.08 -2.48 -1.70
CA LEU A 335 -5.39 -2.38 -1.06
C LEU A 335 -5.83 -3.74 -0.51
N VAL A 336 -5.57 -4.83 -1.24
CA VAL A 336 -6.00 -6.18 -0.84
C VAL A 336 -5.29 -6.63 0.45
N ALA A 337 -3.96 -6.47 0.54
CA ALA A 337 -3.21 -6.82 1.75
C ALA A 337 -3.55 -5.89 2.93
N ALA A 338 -3.74 -4.59 2.68
CA ALA A 338 -4.16 -3.65 3.72
C ALA A 338 -5.58 -3.96 4.24
N ALA A 339 -6.52 -4.34 3.38
CA ALA A 339 -7.86 -4.74 3.79
C ALA A 339 -7.86 -6.05 4.60
N ARG A 340 -7.04 -7.05 4.20
CA ARG A 340 -6.77 -8.26 5.00
C ARG A 340 -6.24 -7.93 6.38
N PHE A 341 -5.33 -6.97 6.48
CA PHE A 341 -4.73 -6.52 7.73
C PHE A 341 -5.72 -5.79 8.64
N ILE A 342 -6.50 -4.84 8.12
CA ILE A 342 -7.51 -4.09 8.90
C ILE A 342 -8.59 -5.03 9.45
N THR A 343 -9.06 -5.99 8.65
CA THR A 343 -10.11 -6.96 9.06
C THR A 343 -9.66 -7.93 10.16
N GLU A 344 -8.35 -8.15 10.31
CA GLU A 344 -7.77 -8.94 11.40
C GLU A 344 -7.78 -8.19 12.74
N TRP A 345 -7.40 -6.90 12.71
CA TRP A 345 -7.09 -6.12 13.91
C TRP A 345 -8.21 -5.21 14.40
N THR A 346 -9.19 -4.88 13.56
CA THR A 346 -10.29 -3.98 13.95
C THR A 346 -11.10 -4.52 15.14
N GLU A 347 -11.54 -3.62 16.02
CA GLU A 347 -12.60 -3.91 17.00
C GLU A 347 -14.01 -3.52 16.52
N GLY A 348 -14.11 -2.95 15.31
CA GLY A 348 -15.36 -2.47 14.72
C GLY A 348 -16.29 -3.58 14.20
N PRO A 349 -17.46 -3.22 13.64
CA PRO A 349 -18.49 -4.16 13.20
C PRO A 349 -18.04 -5.06 12.02
N LEU A 350 -16.94 -4.71 11.37
CA LEU A 350 -16.33 -5.48 10.29
C LEU A 350 -15.34 -6.55 10.78
N ARG A 351 -15.07 -6.62 12.10
CA ARG A 351 -14.27 -7.67 12.72
C ARG A 351 -14.90 -9.03 12.43
N ARG A 352 -14.14 -9.92 11.81
CA ARG A 352 -14.53 -11.32 11.68
C ARG A 352 -14.10 -12.12 12.91
N PRO A 353 -14.85 -13.16 13.33
CA PRO A 353 -14.39 -14.08 14.36
C PRO A 353 -13.04 -14.66 13.93
N ASN A 354 -12.07 -14.70 14.85
CA ASN A 354 -10.79 -15.33 14.58
C ASN A 354 -11.03 -16.81 14.22
N VAL A 355 -10.63 -17.22 13.01
CA VAL A 355 -10.87 -18.58 12.53
C VAL A 355 -9.96 -19.51 13.31
N ALA A 356 -10.55 -20.25 14.27
CA ALA A 356 -9.81 -21.06 15.22
C ALA A 356 -8.76 -21.96 14.52
N GLY A 357 -7.49 -21.79 14.91
CA GLY A 357 -6.35 -22.51 14.33
C GLY A 357 -5.59 -21.78 13.21
N HIS A 358 -6.03 -20.61 12.74
CA HIS A 358 -5.24 -19.78 11.82
C HIS A 358 -4.24 -18.92 12.59
N ALA A 359 -3.04 -18.76 12.03
CA ALA A 359 -2.09 -17.77 12.50
C ALA A 359 -2.62 -16.36 12.21
N HIS A 360 -2.49 -15.46 13.20
CA HIS A 360 -2.89 -14.06 13.03
C HIS A 360 -2.09 -13.40 11.89
N PHE A 361 -2.76 -12.65 11.03
CA PHE A 361 -2.09 -11.81 10.03
C PHE A 361 -1.58 -10.53 10.70
N GLY A 362 -0.45 -10.67 11.40
CA GLY A 362 0.18 -9.63 12.20
C GLY A 362 1.02 -8.65 11.39
N VAL A 363 1.73 -7.78 12.13
CA VAL A 363 2.59 -6.74 11.54
C VAL A 363 3.73 -7.35 10.71
N GLU A 364 4.31 -8.46 11.16
CA GLU A 364 5.41 -9.14 10.46
C GLU A 364 4.93 -9.86 9.21
N GLU A 365 3.79 -10.53 9.27
CA GLU A 365 3.17 -11.25 8.15
C GLU A 365 2.75 -10.24 7.06
N ALA A 366 2.13 -9.13 7.47
CA ALA A 366 1.76 -8.05 6.57
C ALA A 366 3.00 -7.34 5.97
N ALA A 367 4.05 -7.08 6.76
CA ALA A 367 5.29 -6.47 6.27
C ALA A 367 5.99 -7.35 5.22
N LYS A 368 6.17 -8.65 5.51
CA LYS A 368 6.75 -9.63 4.56
C LYS A 368 5.90 -9.80 3.30
N THR A 369 4.57 -9.71 3.42
CA THR A 369 3.67 -9.74 2.26
C THR A 369 3.95 -8.58 1.31
N VAL A 370 4.02 -7.35 1.84
CA VAL A 370 4.14 -6.14 0.99
C VAL A 370 5.57 -5.87 0.53
N ASN A 371 6.57 -6.37 1.27
CA ASN A 371 7.98 -6.33 0.91
C ASN A 371 8.47 -7.59 0.17
N LEU A 372 7.60 -8.55 -0.16
CA LEU A 372 7.96 -9.89 -0.68
C LEU A 372 9.04 -9.86 -1.78
N GLU A 373 8.88 -8.98 -2.78
CA GLU A 373 9.85 -8.87 -3.87
C GLU A 373 11.17 -8.20 -3.44
N VAL A 374 11.14 -7.27 -2.49
CA VAL A 374 12.35 -6.65 -1.91
C VAL A 374 13.10 -7.67 -1.06
N ASP A 375 12.40 -8.42 -0.20
CA ASP A 375 12.99 -9.50 0.60
C ASP A 375 13.59 -10.59 -0.30
N TRP A 376 12.91 -10.93 -1.41
CA TRP A 376 13.46 -11.82 -2.44
C TRP A 376 14.73 -11.26 -3.09
N GLN A 377 14.73 -9.98 -3.48
CA GLN A 377 15.90 -9.33 -4.08
C GLN A 377 17.09 -9.31 -3.11
N VAL A 378 16.85 -8.97 -1.84
CA VAL A 378 17.87 -8.96 -0.77
C VAL A 378 18.47 -10.34 -0.55
N ALA A 379 17.66 -11.40 -0.56
CA ALA A 379 18.14 -12.77 -0.37
C ALA A 379 19.12 -13.23 -1.48
N HIS A 380 18.95 -12.74 -2.71
CA HIS A 380 19.77 -13.15 -3.87
C HIS A 380 20.93 -12.21 -4.18
N TRP A 381 20.78 -10.90 -3.93
CA TRP A 381 21.73 -9.87 -4.35
C TRP A 381 22.31 -9.04 -3.19
N GLY A 382 21.88 -9.30 -1.95
CA GLY A 382 22.33 -8.61 -0.75
C GLY A 382 21.50 -7.37 -0.40
N GLU A 383 21.66 -6.92 0.84
CA GLU A 383 20.97 -5.73 1.36
C GLU A 383 21.69 -4.44 0.96
N VAL A 384 20.92 -3.38 0.65
CA VAL A 384 21.44 -2.02 0.45
C VAL A 384 21.20 -1.24 1.73
N GLU A 385 22.27 -1.00 2.49
CA GLU A 385 22.28 -0.18 3.72
C GLU A 385 21.69 1.22 3.48
N ASP A 386 21.10 1.82 4.52
CA ASP A 386 20.38 3.10 4.50
C ASP A 386 19.18 3.16 3.51
N THR A 387 18.74 2.01 2.96
CA THR A 387 17.62 1.93 1.99
C THR A 387 16.67 0.78 2.30
N HIS A 388 17.13 -0.48 2.19
CA HIS A 388 16.27 -1.66 2.36
C HIS A 388 15.93 -1.85 3.84
N ASP A 389 16.94 -1.79 4.71
CA ASP A 389 16.85 -1.82 6.17
C ASP A 389 15.88 -0.76 6.72
N VAL A 390 16.06 0.50 6.29
CA VAL A 390 15.23 1.64 6.70
C VAL A 390 13.78 1.45 6.25
N ASN A 391 13.55 0.99 5.02
CA ASN A 391 12.20 0.70 4.53
C ASN A 391 11.54 -0.47 5.29
N ASN A 392 12.30 -1.52 5.62
CA ASN A 392 11.78 -2.70 6.31
C ASN A 392 11.29 -2.35 7.73
N GLU A 393 12.04 -1.51 8.44
CA GLU A 393 11.64 -0.98 9.75
C GLU A 393 10.52 0.06 9.64
N ASP A 394 10.51 0.91 8.60
CA ASP A 394 9.47 1.93 8.44
C ASP A 394 8.10 1.33 8.11
N VAL A 395 8.03 0.29 7.26
CA VAL A 395 6.80 -0.45 6.98
C VAL A 395 6.23 -1.07 8.26
N ARG A 396 7.07 -1.73 9.08
CA ARG A 396 6.66 -2.27 10.39
C ARG A 396 6.14 -1.17 11.32
N ARG A 397 6.87 -0.05 11.41
CA ARG A 397 6.49 1.12 12.22
C ARG A 397 5.14 1.70 11.78
N GLN A 398 4.88 1.79 10.48
CA GLN A 398 3.61 2.27 9.93
C GLN A 398 2.47 1.28 10.20
N LEU A 399 2.64 -0.02 9.91
CA LEU A 399 1.63 -1.06 10.14
C LEU A 399 1.33 -1.26 11.64
N GLY A 400 2.34 -1.23 12.51
CA GLY A 400 2.16 -1.26 13.97
C GLY A 400 1.37 -0.04 14.48
N SER A 401 1.56 1.15 13.89
CA SER A 401 0.74 2.32 14.23
C SER A 401 -0.73 2.17 13.81
N VAL A 402 -1.00 1.41 12.73
CA VAL A 402 -2.35 1.08 12.29
C VAL A 402 -3.02 0.09 13.26
N VAL A 403 -2.30 -0.94 13.72
CA VAL A 403 -2.79 -1.89 14.74
C VAL A 403 -3.25 -1.14 15.99
N LEU A 404 -2.42 -0.22 16.51
CA LEU A 404 -2.77 0.60 17.67
C LEU A 404 -4.01 1.48 17.43
N LEU A 405 -4.22 1.99 16.21
CA LEU A 405 -5.36 2.82 15.87
C LEU A 405 -6.68 2.02 15.84
N VAL A 406 -6.70 0.88 15.14
CA VAL A 406 -7.94 0.14 14.86
C VAL A 406 -8.32 -0.85 15.95
N SER A 407 -7.33 -1.40 16.68
CA SER A 407 -7.55 -2.33 17.78
C SER A 407 -8.18 -1.65 19.00
N GLY A 408 -8.71 -2.46 19.90
CA GLY A 408 -9.11 -2.06 21.24
C GLY A 408 -9.59 -3.25 22.05
N THR A 409 -10.29 -2.98 23.13
CA THR A 409 -10.75 -3.98 24.11
C THR A 409 -12.09 -4.64 23.71
N GLY A 410 -12.76 -4.16 22.66
CA GLY A 410 -14.06 -4.69 22.23
C GLY A 410 -15.21 -4.48 23.22
N LYS A 411 -15.01 -3.69 24.28
CA LYS A 411 -15.99 -3.52 25.38
C LYS A 411 -17.17 -2.59 25.05
N HIS A 412 -17.16 -1.94 23.88
CA HIS A 412 -18.17 -0.97 23.44
C HIS A 412 -18.47 -1.04 21.93
N ALA A 413 -18.43 -2.25 21.36
CA ALA A 413 -18.92 -2.51 19.99
C ALA A 413 -20.44 -2.76 19.98
#